data_AF-A0A3L7RM06-F1
#
_entry.id   AF-A0A3L7RM06-F1
#
_cell.length_a   1.000
_cell.length_b   1.000
_cell.length_c   1.000
_cell.angle_alpha   90.00
_cell.angle_beta   90.00
_cell.angle_gamma   90.00
#
_symmetry.space_group_name_H-M   'P 1'
#
loop_
_entity.id
_entity.type
_entity.pdbx_description
1 polymer ?
#
loop_
_entity_poly.entity_id
_entity_poly.type
_entity_poly.pdbx_seq_one_letter_code
_entity_poly.pdbx_strand_id
1 'polypeptide(L)'
;MADDSANRSSISIRTNTPQQAEKTGTTLKKFAILIAIENYQDPAISPVPFARRDAEEFSKALELNGFEKTNQRILIDEQATKEAIESLVPKAIEQLKKKDVLFFYYAGHGFSKDARNFITSFDTLAADWVSTSVPLNQLLTDIQASQSNPIALFLDCRESDVKTVPDVRGNFDNLKEHPIESFLNDAKHCLCFAACKPGENSYSSGSLKHGIWMYHVIEALQGEAILALERGLLTANSLQNYLKAEVPRTLRKTFSEPYQQTPWMHGVHKDDFVLADLRPILQERRDKASNDINYMRRLGFTAKVDQRLTSLSGWRKTYRIPDRYTDSTQSFVSNCASDELKKDLDSVFEALKKAFKFGRRDLVVSQPEDGTGSIITPYFNYSVHIELNADDLEEVIWIRTVDSIVAPEQISTAAFSEVFDGVFDTLELSLPTKVQIEDFIDAVEAARITDVSLDYDRDATYCDIQIAGASGKLRLSPGQLSLSHSVPTKTAKLIESFVTTWNLIQKQSLPFLTR
;
A
#
# COMPACT_ATOMS: atom_id res chain seq x y z
N MET A 1 38.10 45.09 -56.15
CA MET A 1 38.75 44.41 -55.00
C MET A 1 37.89 44.68 -53.79
N ALA A 2 37.68 43.65 -52.97
CA ALA A 2 36.75 43.55 -51.84
C ALA A 2 35.30 43.18 -52.23
N ASP A 3 35.02 41.92 -51.93
CA ASP A 3 33.76 41.20 -51.94
C ASP A 3 33.05 41.47 -50.61
N ASP A 4 31.80 41.93 -50.66
CA ASP A 4 30.98 42.27 -49.49
C ASP A 4 29.66 41.50 -49.61
N SER A 5 29.63 40.30 -49.04
CA SER A 5 28.41 39.52 -48.87
C SER A 5 28.26 39.11 -47.41
N ALA A 6 27.61 40.00 -46.66
CA ALA A 6 27.09 39.71 -45.34
C ALA A 6 25.86 38.79 -45.41
N ASN A 7 25.97 37.67 -44.70
CA ASN A 7 25.02 37.21 -43.68
C ASN A 7 23.56 36.94 -44.11
N ARG A 8 23.24 35.65 -44.33
CA ARG A 8 21.96 35.02 -44.01
C ARG A 8 22.14 33.49 -43.98
N SER A 9 22.52 32.94 -42.82
CA SER A 9 22.51 31.51 -42.56
C SER A 9 21.35 31.14 -41.64
N SER A 10 20.51 30.26 -42.17
CA SER A 10 19.36 29.61 -41.57
C SER A 10 19.68 28.87 -40.26
N ILE A 11 18.93 29.18 -39.21
CA ILE A 11 18.95 28.46 -37.94
C ILE A 11 18.19 27.12 -38.13
N SER A 12 18.93 26.03 -38.23
CA SER A 12 18.41 24.67 -38.09
C SER A 12 18.61 24.21 -36.65
N ILE A 13 17.53 24.18 -35.87
CA ILE A 13 17.50 23.65 -34.50
C ILE A 13 17.60 22.12 -34.60
N ARG A 14 18.80 21.57 -34.33
CA ARG A 14 18.97 20.15 -34.02
C ARG A 14 18.67 19.96 -32.54
N THR A 15 17.57 19.29 -32.24
CA THR A 15 17.24 18.80 -30.91
C THR A 15 18.24 17.74 -30.49
N ASN A 16 19.19 18.09 -29.63
CA ASN A 16 20.07 17.12 -28.97
C ASN A 16 19.26 16.33 -27.94
N THR A 17 18.98 15.09 -28.28
CA THR A 17 18.58 14.03 -27.34
C THR A 17 19.64 13.89 -26.25
N PRO A 18 19.29 13.84 -24.95
CA PRO A 18 20.28 13.60 -23.90
C PRO A 18 20.60 12.11 -23.85
N GLN A 19 21.54 11.67 -24.69
CA GLN A 19 22.21 10.40 -24.53
C GLN A 19 23.71 10.67 -24.41
N GLN A 20 24.27 10.21 -23.29
CA GLN A 20 25.69 10.23 -22.91
C GLN A 20 26.20 11.49 -22.21
N ALA A 21 25.93 11.57 -20.90
CA ALA A 21 26.84 12.16 -19.93
C ALA A 21 27.16 11.12 -18.84
N GLU A 22 28.45 10.76 -18.76
CA GLU A 22 29.19 10.23 -17.59
C GLU A 22 28.84 8.83 -17.03
N LYS A 23 29.34 7.79 -17.70
CA LYS A 23 29.69 6.49 -17.10
C LYS A 23 31.10 6.55 -16.48
N THR A 24 31.26 7.14 -15.30
CA THR A 24 32.44 6.96 -14.41
C THR A 24 32.15 7.29 -12.94
N GLY A 25 30.90 7.18 -12.47
CA GLY A 25 30.59 7.20 -11.04
C GLY A 25 30.45 5.77 -10.50
N THR A 26 31.32 5.34 -9.58
CA THR A 26 31.08 4.12 -8.80
C THR A 26 29.72 4.25 -8.12
N THR A 27 28.73 3.45 -8.51
CA THR A 27 27.39 3.46 -7.92
C THR A 27 27.49 3.16 -6.43
N LEU A 28 26.93 4.06 -5.61
CA LEU A 28 26.82 3.90 -4.16
C LEU A 28 25.97 2.66 -3.87
N LYS A 29 26.49 1.69 -3.11
CA LYS A 29 25.73 0.52 -2.68
C LYS A 29 25.36 0.63 -1.21
N LYS A 30 24.21 0.05 -0.87
CA LYS A 30 23.73 -0.08 0.51
C LYS A 30 23.72 -1.55 0.89
N PHE A 31 24.33 -1.86 2.03
CA PHE A 31 24.49 -3.22 2.56
C PHE A 31 23.83 -3.32 3.93
N ALA A 32 23.33 -4.51 4.25
CA ALA A 32 22.77 -4.78 5.57
C ALA A 32 23.30 -6.10 6.14
N ILE A 33 23.61 -6.11 7.43
CA ILE A 33 23.88 -7.33 8.21
C ILE A 33 22.82 -7.37 9.31
N LEU A 34 21.94 -8.37 9.26
CA LEU A 34 20.81 -8.51 10.17
C LEU A 34 20.98 -9.82 10.94
N ILE A 35 21.09 -9.74 12.26
CA ILE A 35 21.26 -10.89 13.14
C ILE A 35 20.11 -10.88 14.13
N ALA A 36 19.34 -11.97 14.20
CA ALA A 36 18.28 -12.08 15.19
C ALA A 36 18.19 -13.48 15.77
N ILE A 37 18.14 -13.56 17.09
CA ILE A 37 18.00 -14.80 17.83
C ILE A 37 16.73 -14.70 18.67
N GLU A 38 15.68 -15.37 18.21
CA GLU A 38 14.42 -15.52 18.93
C GLU A 38 14.46 -16.76 19.83
N ASN A 39 14.97 -17.88 19.32
CA ASN A 39 15.06 -19.14 20.03
C ASN A 39 16.52 -19.58 20.14
N TYR A 40 16.97 -19.86 21.37
CA TYR A 40 18.31 -20.34 21.66
C TYR A 40 18.36 -21.87 21.62
N GLN A 41 19.54 -22.42 21.28
CA GLN A 41 19.78 -23.85 21.33
C GLN A 41 19.68 -24.39 22.76
N ASP A 42 20.20 -23.64 23.73
CA ASP A 42 20.08 -23.94 25.16
C ASP A 42 18.71 -23.48 25.68
N PRO A 43 17.80 -24.40 26.04
CA PRO A 43 16.45 -24.05 26.49
C PRO A 43 16.44 -23.35 27.87
N ALA A 44 17.58 -23.29 28.57
CA ALA A 44 17.71 -22.51 29.79
C ALA A 44 17.80 -20.99 29.55
N ILE A 45 17.99 -20.55 28.30
CA ILE A 45 17.99 -19.14 27.91
C ILE A 45 16.59 -18.79 27.39
N SER A 46 15.93 -17.80 27.98
CA SER A 46 14.57 -17.43 27.56
C SER A 46 14.55 -16.94 26.10
N PRO A 47 13.47 -17.24 25.35
CA PRO A 47 13.32 -16.71 24.00
C PRO A 47 13.16 -15.18 23.99
N VAL A 48 13.45 -14.56 22.84
CA VAL A 48 13.23 -13.12 22.58
C VAL A 48 12.10 -12.98 21.55
N PRO A 49 10.84 -12.84 22.00
CA PRO A 49 9.69 -12.93 21.11
C PRO A 49 9.73 -11.91 19.96
N PHE A 50 9.44 -12.38 18.76
CA PHE A 50 9.39 -11.63 17.49
C PHE A 50 10.72 -11.17 16.91
N ALA A 51 11.88 -11.50 17.51
CA ALA A 51 13.18 -11.10 16.96
C ALA A 51 13.37 -11.56 15.51
N ARG A 52 12.94 -12.78 15.16
CA ARG A 52 12.97 -13.31 13.79
C ARG A 52 12.14 -12.43 12.85
N ARG A 53 10.89 -12.18 13.23
CA ARG A 53 9.94 -11.41 12.43
C ARG A 53 10.40 -9.96 12.26
N ASP A 54 10.97 -9.38 13.30
CA ASP A 54 11.53 -8.03 13.28
C ASP A 54 12.67 -7.92 12.24
N ALA A 55 13.60 -8.88 12.21
CA ALA A 55 14.66 -8.91 11.20
C ALA A 55 14.13 -9.08 9.77
N GLU A 56 13.15 -9.96 9.58
CA GLU A 56 12.53 -10.22 8.27
C GLU A 56 11.76 -9.00 7.74
N GLU A 57 11.00 -8.30 8.58
CA GLU A 57 10.26 -7.10 8.17
C GLU A 57 11.17 -5.89 8.02
N PHE A 58 12.20 -5.77 8.87
CA PHE A 58 13.25 -4.76 8.69
C PHE A 58 13.99 -4.95 7.36
N SER A 59 14.33 -6.19 6.98
CA SER A 59 14.91 -6.51 5.68
C SER A 59 14.06 -5.98 4.52
N LYS A 60 12.74 -6.23 4.56
CA LYS A 60 11.79 -5.73 3.55
C LYS A 60 11.73 -4.21 3.52
N ALA A 61 11.70 -3.56 4.68
CA ALA A 61 11.72 -2.10 4.78
C ALA A 61 13.01 -1.50 4.19
N LEU A 62 14.15 -2.17 4.36
CA LEU A 62 15.41 -1.75 3.75
C LEU A 62 15.42 -1.93 2.21
N GLU A 63 14.76 -2.95 1.67
CA GLU A 63 14.63 -3.13 0.21
C GLU A 63 13.97 -1.92 -0.45
N LEU A 64 12.91 -1.37 0.16
CA LEU A 64 12.23 -0.14 -0.30
C LEU A 64 13.17 1.07 -0.36
N ASN A 65 14.25 1.03 0.42
CA ASN A 65 15.21 2.12 0.60
C ASN A 65 16.53 1.90 -0.14
N GLY A 66 16.56 0.96 -1.09
CA GLY A 66 17.71 0.70 -1.96
C GLY A 66 18.77 -0.24 -1.37
N PHE A 67 18.48 -0.94 -0.27
CA PHE A 67 19.28 -2.07 0.19
C PHE A 67 18.83 -3.32 -0.56
N GLU A 68 19.38 -3.54 -1.75
CA GLU A 68 19.07 -4.73 -2.55
C GLU A 68 19.21 -6.01 -1.72
N LYS A 69 18.26 -6.94 -1.87
CA LYS A 69 18.27 -8.21 -1.14
C LYS A 69 19.60 -8.98 -1.26
N THR A 70 20.26 -8.89 -2.42
CA THR A 70 21.59 -9.50 -2.67
C THR A 70 22.73 -8.88 -1.86
N ASN A 71 22.54 -7.66 -1.35
CA ASN A 71 23.49 -6.93 -0.48
C ASN A 71 23.10 -7.03 1.00
N GLN A 72 22.04 -7.77 1.33
CA GLN A 72 21.66 -8.09 2.70
C GLN A 72 22.23 -9.44 3.10
N ARG A 73 22.70 -9.57 4.33
CA ARG A 73 23.14 -10.82 4.97
C ARG A 73 22.32 -10.98 6.24
N ILE A 74 21.60 -12.08 6.35
CA ILE A 74 20.64 -12.30 7.44
C ILE A 74 21.00 -13.63 8.11
N LEU A 75 21.22 -13.60 9.42
CA LEU A 75 21.41 -14.80 10.25
C LEU A 75 20.28 -14.83 11.29
N ILE A 76 19.42 -15.84 11.20
CA ILE A 76 18.29 -16.04 12.12
C ILE A 76 18.45 -17.36 12.86
N ASP A 77 18.21 -17.34 14.17
CA ASP A 77 18.20 -18.52 15.05
C ASP A 77 19.38 -19.45 14.73
N GLU A 78 19.15 -20.68 14.28
CA GLU A 78 20.18 -21.70 14.03
C GLU A 78 21.32 -21.27 13.09
N GLN A 79 21.12 -20.22 12.29
CA GLN A 79 22.13 -19.66 11.40
C GLN A 79 23.06 -18.66 12.10
N ALA A 80 22.62 -18.10 13.23
CA ALA A 80 23.32 -17.08 14.01
C ALA A 80 24.21 -17.73 15.10
N THR A 81 25.03 -18.71 14.73
CA THR A 81 26.05 -19.27 15.63
C THR A 81 27.17 -18.26 15.85
N LYS A 82 27.90 -18.40 16.97
CA LYS A 82 29.04 -17.53 17.28
C LYS A 82 30.05 -17.48 16.12
N GLU A 83 30.43 -18.66 15.62
CA GLU A 83 31.37 -18.78 14.49
C GLU A 83 30.83 -18.10 13.23
N ALA A 84 29.54 -18.28 12.92
CA ALA A 84 28.92 -17.65 11.75
C ALA A 84 28.94 -16.13 11.85
N ILE A 85 28.62 -15.57 13.01
CA ILE A 85 28.63 -14.12 13.26
C ILE A 85 30.06 -13.56 13.14
N GLU A 86 31.02 -14.16 13.84
CA GLU A 86 32.43 -13.74 13.85
C GLU A 86 33.09 -13.90 12.47
N SER A 87 32.62 -14.81 11.62
CA SER A 87 33.11 -15.01 10.27
C SER A 87 32.45 -14.08 9.24
N LEU A 88 31.13 -13.88 9.36
CA LEU A 88 30.34 -13.11 8.39
C LEU A 88 30.67 -11.63 8.43
N VAL A 89 30.74 -11.04 9.63
CA VAL A 89 30.80 -9.59 9.79
C VAL A 89 32.10 -9.02 9.21
N PRO A 90 33.30 -9.54 9.53
CA PRO A 90 34.54 -9.07 8.91
C PRO A 90 34.52 -9.22 7.38
N LYS A 91 34.07 -10.36 6.86
CA LYS A 91 33.98 -10.61 5.40
C LYS A 91 33.04 -9.65 4.68
N ALA A 92 31.92 -9.29 5.32
CA ALA A 92 30.98 -8.33 4.78
C ALA A 92 31.59 -6.91 4.78
N ILE A 93 32.33 -6.56 5.83
CA ILE A 93 33.01 -5.27 5.95
C ILE A 93 34.12 -5.10 4.92
N GLU A 94 34.91 -6.14 4.65
CA GLU A 94 35.97 -6.12 3.63
C GLU A 94 35.46 -5.82 2.21
N GLN A 95 34.19 -6.09 1.93
CA GLN A 95 33.57 -5.83 0.62
C GLN A 95 33.12 -4.37 0.44
N LEU A 96 33.05 -3.60 1.53
CA LEU A 96 32.56 -2.23 1.52
C LEU A 96 33.57 -1.26 0.92
N LYS A 97 33.10 -0.36 0.06
CA LYS A 97 33.89 0.75 -0.50
C LYS A 97 33.63 2.04 0.28
N LYS A 98 34.49 3.04 0.05
CA LYS A 98 34.53 4.30 0.80
C LYS A 98 33.21 5.09 0.90
N LYS A 99 32.27 4.86 -0.02
CA LYS A 99 30.98 5.58 -0.03
C LYS A 99 29.78 4.65 0.13
N ASP A 100 29.99 3.36 0.32
CA ASP A 100 28.90 2.43 0.58
C ASP A 100 28.32 2.69 1.97
N VAL A 101 27.06 2.31 2.15
CA VAL A 101 26.33 2.44 3.42
C VAL A 101 26.18 1.06 4.04
N LEU A 102 26.42 0.94 5.34
CA LEU A 102 26.18 -0.30 6.08
C LEU A 102 25.14 -0.08 7.19
N PHE A 103 24.08 -0.87 7.17
CA PHE A 103 23.18 -1.02 8.31
C PHE A 103 23.50 -2.35 9.00
N PHE A 104 23.76 -2.28 10.31
CA PHE A 104 23.91 -3.47 11.14
C PHE A 104 22.75 -3.53 12.12
N TYR A 105 22.08 -4.66 12.20
CA TYR A 105 20.99 -4.90 13.14
C TYR A 105 21.28 -6.15 13.96
N TYR A 106 21.07 -6.04 15.26
CA TYR A 106 21.09 -7.17 16.17
C TYR A 106 19.83 -7.16 17.05
N ALA A 107 19.16 -8.30 17.15
CA ALA A 107 18.12 -8.58 18.14
C ALA A 107 18.41 -9.88 18.89
N GLY A 108 18.37 -9.80 20.22
CA GLY A 108 18.71 -10.92 21.08
C GLY A 108 19.02 -10.46 22.50
N HIS A 109 19.69 -11.31 23.26
CA HIS A 109 20.12 -10.98 24.62
C HIS A 109 21.48 -10.28 24.62
N GLY A 110 21.61 -9.27 25.46
CA GLY A 110 22.86 -8.55 25.67
C GLY A 110 23.27 -8.53 27.13
N PHE A 111 24.56 -8.63 27.40
CA PHE A 111 25.11 -8.54 28.75
C PHE A 111 26.49 -7.91 28.79
N SER A 112 26.97 -7.60 29.99
CA SER A 112 28.34 -7.20 30.23
C SER A 112 28.99 -8.06 31.32
N LYS A 113 30.31 -8.25 31.20
CA LYS A 113 31.16 -8.85 32.22
C LYS A 113 32.50 -8.13 32.26
N ASP A 114 32.92 -7.73 33.45
CA ASP A 114 34.19 -7.01 33.68
C ASP A 114 34.34 -5.80 32.72
N ALA A 115 33.27 -4.99 32.60
CA ALA A 115 33.16 -3.81 31.74
C ALA A 115 33.26 -4.05 30.22
N ARG A 116 33.16 -5.30 29.76
CA ARG A 116 33.07 -5.66 28.34
C ARG A 116 31.65 -6.08 27.99
N ASN A 117 31.14 -5.63 26.85
CA ASN A 117 29.82 -5.95 26.37
C ASN A 117 29.85 -7.17 25.45
N PHE A 118 28.80 -7.98 25.52
CA PHE A 118 28.62 -9.19 24.74
C PHE A 118 27.19 -9.24 24.19
N ILE A 119 27.06 -9.81 23.00
CA ILE A 119 25.78 -10.20 22.41
C ILE A 119 25.76 -11.72 22.30
N THR A 120 24.61 -12.33 22.59
CA THR A 120 24.45 -13.78 22.49
C THR A 120 24.33 -14.24 21.04
N SER A 121 24.67 -15.50 20.83
CA SER A 121 24.45 -16.27 19.60
C SER A 121 23.48 -17.42 19.88
N PHE A 122 23.03 -18.09 18.82
CA PHE A 122 22.13 -19.25 18.94
C PHE A 122 22.69 -20.37 19.82
N ASP A 123 23.99 -20.61 19.72
CA ASP A 123 24.77 -21.63 20.43
C ASP A 123 25.37 -21.11 21.76
N THR A 124 24.91 -19.96 22.26
CA THR A 124 25.26 -19.52 23.61
C THR A 124 24.72 -20.52 24.64
N LEU A 125 25.56 -20.92 25.58
CA LEU A 125 25.23 -21.85 26.65
C LEU A 125 25.02 -21.12 27.97
N ALA A 126 23.95 -21.44 28.69
CA ALA A 126 23.67 -20.86 30.00
C ALA A 126 24.78 -21.15 31.03
N ALA A 127 25.52 -22.24 30.83
CA ALA A 127 26.65 -22.63 31.66
C ALA A 127 27.95 -21.85 31.35
N ASP A 128 28.08 -21.21 30.19
CA ASP A 128 29.29 -20.47 29.79
C ASP A 128 28.99 -19.30 28.83
N TRP A 129 28.32 -18.28 29.36
CA TRP A 129 27.92 -17.11 28.60
C TRP A 129 29.10 -16.40 27.90
N VAL A 130 30.26 -16.30 28.55
CA VAL A 130 31.36 -15.46 28.03
C VAL A 130 32.05 -16.13 26.85
N SER A 131 32.38 -17.41 26.95
CA SER A 131 33.13 -18.08 25.89
C SER A 131 32.23 -18.43 24.69
N THR A 132 30.93 -18.57 24.92
CA THR A 132 29.95 -18.95 23.89
C THR A 132 29.13 -17.78 23.33
N SER A 133 29.40 -16.54 23.77
CA SER A 133 28.84 -15.31 23.19
C SER A 133 29.87 -14.53 22.38
N VAL A 134 29.40 -13.56 21.60
CA VAL A 134 30.23 -12.69 20.74
C VAL A 134 30.59 -11.41 21.51
N PRO A 135 31.87 -11.04 21.65
CA PRO A 135 32.27 -9.77 22.23
C PRO A 135 31.83 -8.59 21.34
N LEU A 136 30.91 -7.76 21.82
CA LEU A 136 30.37 -6.64 21.06
C LEU A 136 31.47 -5.62 20.73
N ASN A 137 32.41 -5.40 21.64
CA ASN A 137 33.54 -4.49 21.42
C ASN A 137 34.39 -4.90 20.19
N GLN A 138 34.59 -6.20 19.96
CA GLN A 138 35.35 -6.69 18.81
C GLN A 138 34.58 -6.44 17.52
N LEU A 139 33.29 -6.79 17.52
CA LEU A 139 32.40 -6.58 16.38
C LEU A 139 32.34 -5.10 15.97
N LEU A 140 32.17 -4.24 16.97
CA LEU A 140 32.21 -2.80 16.80
C LEU A 140 33.55 -2.37 16.18
N THR A 141 34.68 -2.85 16.71
CA THR A 141 36.04 -2.55 16.19
C THR A 141 36.19 -2.93 14.71
N ASP A 142 35.71 -4.11 14.33
CA ASP A 142 35.74 -4.56 12.93
C ASP A 142 34.91 -3.61 12.05
N ILE A 143 33.72 -3.23 12.53
CA ILE A 143 32.84 -2.29 11.82
C ILE A 143 33.51 -0.91 11.65
N GLN A 144 34.23 -0.42 12.65
CA GLN A 144 35.00 0.84 12.55
C GLN A 144 36.18 0.76 11.59
N ALA A 145 36.80 -0.41 11.42
CA ALA A 145 37.90 -0.59 10.48
C ALA A 145 37.46 -0.47 9.01
N SER A 146 36.14 -0.47 8.75
CA SER A 146 35.57 -0.21 7.45
C SER A 146 35.99 1.16 6.89
N GLN A 147 36.26 1.24 5.60
CA GLN A 147 36.46 2.53 4.91
C GLN A 147 35.13 3.24 4.58
N SER A 148 33.97 2.67 4.90
CA SER A 148 32.64 3.20 4.56
C SER A 148 32.29 4.49 5.32
N ASN A 149 31.50 5.37 4.70
CA ASN A 149 31.28 6.74 5.20
C ASN A 149 29.87 7.01 5.77
N PRO A 150 28.91 6.06 5.73
CA PRO A 150 27.92 6.02 6.80
C PRO A 150 27.59 4.60 7.30
N ILE A 151 27.74 4.37 8.61
CA ILE A 151 27.34 3.14 9.30
C ILE A 151 26.25 3.47 10.32
N ALA A 152 25.12 2.75 10.24
CA ALA A 152 24.07 2.82 11.26
C ALA A 152 23.91 1.45 11.94
N LEU A 153 24.03 1.44 13.26
CA LEU A 153 23.82 0.27 14.11
C LEU A 153 22.44 0.37 14.76
N PHE A 154 21.73 -0.75 14.79
CA PHE A 154 20.44 -0.90 15.43
C PHE A 154 20.55 -2.06 16.42
N LEU A 155 20.60 -1.75 17.72
CA LEU A 155 20.75 -2.72 18.79
C LEU A 155 19.42 -2.87 19.55
N ASP A 156 18.68 -3.92 19.25
CA ASP A 156 17.45 -4.31 19.95
C ASP A 156 17.75 -5.40 20.96
N CYS A 157 18.49 -5.04 22.00
CA CYS A 157 18.94 -5.96 23.03
C CYS A 157 17.94 -6.00 24.18
N ARG A 158 17.56 -7.21 24.60
CA ARG A 158 16.90 -7.46 25.88
C ARG A 158 17.94 -7.75 26.96
N GLU A 159 17.60 -7.48 28.23
CA GLU A 159 18.39 -7.94 29.36
C GLU A 159 18.46 -9.47 29.36
N SER A 160 19.67 -10.01 29.48
CA SER A 160 19.87 -11.45 29.52
C SER A 160 19.53 -12.05 30.88
N ASP A 161 19.14 -13.33 30.88
CA ASP A 161 18.86 -14.09 32.10
C ASP A 161 20.12 -14.47 32.89
N VAL A 162 21.31 -14.01 32.48
CA VAL A 162 22.60 -14.42 33.06
C VAL A 162 22.68 -14.21 34.57
N LYS A 163 21.96 -13.21 35.09
CA LYS A 163 21.89 -12.90 36.53
C LYS A 163 21.02 -13.89 37.33
N THR A 164 20.20 -14.68 36.65
CA THR A 164 19.26 -15.63 37.27
C THR A 164 19.77 -17.07 37.28
N VAL A 165 20.89 -17.34 36.59
CA VAL A 165 21.49 -18.68 36.51
C VAL A 165 22.22 -19.02 37.83
N PRO A 166 21.86 -20.12 38.52
CA PRO A 166 22.57 -20.58 39.70
C PRO A 166 24.05 -20.90 39.39
N ASP A 167 24.97 -20.58 40.31
CA ASP A 167 26.42 -20.89 40.24
C ASP A 167 27.28 -20.11 39.22
N VAL A 168 26.75 -19.09 38.54
CA VAL A 168 27.57 -18.22 37.67
C VAL A 168 28.50 -17.34 38.53
N ARG A 169 29.82 -17.60 38.46
CA ARG A 169 30.85 -16.80 39.15
C ARG A 169 31.29 -15.59 38.31
N GLY A 170 31.16 -14.39 38.87
CA GLY A 170 31.68 -13.13 38.29
C GLY A 170 30.67 -11.99 38.33
N ASN A 171 31.14 -10.75 38.08
CA ASN A 171 30.28 -9.57 38.04
C ASN A 171 29.63 -9.42 36.66
N PHE A 172 28.52 -10.12 36.45
CA PHE A 172 27.68 -9.94 35.28
C PHE A 172 26.72 -8.77 35.48
N ASP A 173 26.55 -7.97 34.42
CA ASP A 173 25.62 -6.86 34.42
C ASP A 173 24.95 -6.71 33.05
N ASN A 174 24.07 -5.74 32.91
CA ASN A 174 23.41 -5.43 31.64
C ASN A 174 24.41 -4.76 30.71
N LEU A 175 24.07 -4.69 29.42
CA LEU A 175 24.85 -3.92 28.46
C LEU A 175 25.13 -2.51 29.00
N LYS A 176 26.39 -2.10 28.94
CA LYS A 176 26.84 -0.79 29.41
C LYS A 176 26.90 0.19 28.26
N GLU A 177 26.46 1.43 28.49
CA GLU A 177 26.51 2.54 27.54
C GLU A 177 27.95 3.04 27.35
N HIS A 178 28.71 3.24 28.43
CA HIS A 178 30.07 3.78 28.36
C HIS A 178 31.02 3.05 27.37
N PRO A 179 31.10 1.70 27.32
CA PRO A 179 31.91 1.02 26.31
C PRO A 179 31.45 1.26 24.86
N ILE A 180 30.16 1.49 24.63
CA ILE A 180 29.58 1.80 23.31
C ILE A 180 29.87 3.28 22.98
N GLU A 181 29.66 4.20 23.91
CA GLU A 181 29.93 5.63 23.73
C GLU A 181 31.41 5.92 23.48
N SER A 182 32.28 5.39 24.35
CA SER A 182 33.73 5.54 24.24
C SER A 182 34.22 5.08 22.87
N PHE A 183 33.63 3.99 22.36
CA PHE A 183 33.94 3.47 21.06
C PHE A 183 33.49 4.41 19.95
N LEU A 184 32.22 4.83 19.97
CA LEU A 184 31.61 5.65 18.90
C LEU A 184 32.13 7.08 18.85
N ASN A 185 32.65 7.63 19.95
CA ASN A 185 33.27 8.96 19.97
C ASN A 185 34.49 9.06 19.04
N ASP A 186 35.19 7.95 18.82
CA ASP A 186 36.36 7.88 17.93
C ASP A 186 35.96 7.60 16.46
N ALA A 187 34.71 7.17 16.20
CA ALA A 187 34.18 6.93 14.86
C ALA A 187 33.49 8.15 14.26
N LYS A 188 34.09 8.72 13.21
CA LYS A 188 33.55 9.91 12.51
C LYS A 188 32.32 9.64 11.62
N HIS A 189 31.96 8.37 11.42
CA HIS A 189 30.95 7.93 10.44
C HIS A 189 30.02 6.82 10.96
N CYS A 190 29.98 6.57 12.27
CA CYS A 190 29.17 5.52 12.88
C CYS A 190 28.14 6.10 13.85
N LEU A 191 26.91 5.65 13.71
CA LEU A 191 25.79 6.01 14.55
C LEU A 191 25.16 4.74 15.11
N CYS A 192 24.83 4.74 16.40
CA CYS A 192 24.15 3.62 17.03
C CYS A 192 22.81 4.07 17.58
N PHE A 193 21.76 3.34 17.23
CA PHE A 193 20.47 3.37 17.91
C PHE A 193 20.34 2.13 18.77
N ALA A 194 19.90 2.31 20.00
CA ALA A 194 19.61 1.22 20.91
C ALA A 194 18.18 1.33 21.42
N ALA A 195 17.51 0.17 21.51
CA ALA A 195 16.10 0.10 21.82
C ALA A 195 15.75 0.63 23.22
N CYS A 196 16.68 0.56 24.17
CA CYS A 196 16.51 1.00 25.55
C CYS A 196 17.83 1.45 26.18
N LYS A 197 17.78 2.22 27.26
CA LYS A 197 18.97 2.59 28.04
C LYS A 197 19.50 1.39 28.83
N PRO A 198 20.78 1.42 29.28
CA PRO A 198 21.28 0.43 30.24
C PRO A 198 20.39 0.33 31.47
N GLY A 199 20.06 -0.88 31.87
CA GLY A 199 19.18 -1.14 33.03
C GLY A 199 17.67 -1.13 32.70
N GLU A 200 17.29 -0.83 31.45
CA GLU A 200 15.94 -1.01 30.94
C GLU A 200 15.87 -2.25 30.04
N ASN A 201 14.66 -2.66 29.67
CA ASN A 201 14.40 -3.77 28.76
C ASN A 201 13.77 -3.30 27.45
N SER A 202 14.09 -3.98 26.35
CA SER A 202 13.29 -3.90 25.14
C SER A 202 12.08 -4.83 25.23
N TYR A 203 10.89 -4.30 24.98
CA TYR A 203 9.62 -5.01 25.12
C TYR A 203 8.98 -5.30 23.77
N SER A 204 8.28 -6.43 23.69
CA SER A 204 7.48 -6.81 22.53
C SER A 204 5.98 -6.66 22.79
N SER A 205 5.21 -6.52 21.71
CA SER A 205 3.75 -6.42 21.76
C SER A 205 3.11 -7.56 20.97
N GLY A 206 2.27 -8.36 21.64
CA GLY A 206 1.54 -9.45 21.00
C GLY A 206 0.54 -8.97 19.95
N SER A 207 -0.03 -7.77 20.10
CA SER A 207 -0.96 -7.19 19.12
C SER A 207 -0.24 -6.68 17.87
N LEU A 208 0.93 -6.06 18.06
CA LEU A 208 1.77 -5.63 16.93
C LEU A 208 2.47 -6.83 16.27
N LYS A 209 2.72 -7.90 17.04
CA LYS A 209 3.55 -9.05 16.66
C LYS A 209 4.99 -8.64 16.30
N HIS A 210 5.52 -7.68 17.07
CA HIS A 210 6.84 -7.07 16.87
C HIS A 210 7.43 -6.63 18.22
N GLY A 211 8.74 -6.46 18.29
CA GLY A 211 9.39 -5.58 19.27
C GLY A 211 8.84 -4.17 19.12
N ILE A 212 8.44 -3.51 20.22
CA ILE A 212 7.77 -2.20 20.18
C ILE A 212 8.67 -1.15 19.52
N TRP A 213 9.96 -1.17 19.85
CA TRP A 213 10.93 -0.25 19.26
C TRP A 213 11.15 -0.52 17.77
N MET A 214 11.41 -1.78 17.40
CA MET A 214 11.67 -2.13 16.00
C MET A 214 10.44 -1.92 15.11
N TYR A 215 9.22 -2.15 15.62
CA TYR A 215 7.97 -1.80 14.93
C TYR A 215 7.98 -0.35 14.44
N HIS A 216 8.32 0.60 15.32
CA HIS A 216 8.38 2.01 14.98
C HIS A 216 9.53 2.37 14.04
N VAL A 217 10.67 1.68 14.13
CA VAL A 217 11.77 1.83 13.16
C VAL A 217 11.33 1.39 11.76
N ILE A 218 10.65 0.24 11.66
CA ILE A 218 10.12 -0.31 10.41
C ILE A 218 9.07 0.64 9.81
N GLU A 219 8.09 1.10 10.60
CA GLU A 219 7.07 2.07 10.15
C GLU A 219 7.70 3.35 9.60
N ALA A 220 8.77 3.85 10.24
CA ALA A 220 9.49 5.02 9.79
C ALA A 220 10.20 4.79 8.45
N LEU A 221 10.88 3.65 8.28
CA LEU A 221 11.57 3.30 7.01
C LEU A 221 10.60 3.00 5.87
N GLN A 222 9.38 2.56 6.17
CA GLN A 222 8.31 2.37 5.19
C GLN A 222 7.58 3.68 4.84
N GLY A 223 7.86 4.76 5.57
CA GLY A 223 7.20 6.06 5.38
C GLY A 223 5.77 6.13 5.90
N GLU A 224 5.36 5.17 6.72
CA GLU A 224 4.04 5.17 7.39
C GLU A 224 4.04 6.11 8.61
N ALA A 225 5.18 6.24 9.29
CA ALA A 225 5.33 7.16 10.41
C ALA A 225 5.67 8.58 9.93
N ILE A 226 4.69 9.33 9.45
CA ILE A 226 4.88 10.71 8.94
C ILE A 226 5.57 11.64 9.96
N LEU A 227 5.30 11.45 11.25
CA LEU A 227 5.92 12.23 12.33
C LEU A 227 7.42 11.94 12.50
N ALA A 228 7.93 10.84 11.95
CA ALA A 228 9.36 10.52 11.92
C ALA A 228 10.10 11.23 10.77
N LEU A 229 9.40 11.93 9.88
CA LEU A 229 9.97 12.47 8.64
C LEU A 229 10.09 13.99 8.67
N GLU A 230 11.21 14.48 8.15
CA GLU A 230 11.44 15.89 7.90
C GLU A 230 11.47 16.14 6.40
N ARG A 231 10.42 16.79 5.86
CA ARG A 231 10.27 17.05 4.42
C ARG A 231 10.41 15.78 3.55
N GLY A 232 9.94 14.64 4.07
CA GLY A 232 9.99 13.33 3.40
C GLY A 232 11.33 12.59 3.53
N LEU A 233 12.28 13.13 4.29
CA LEU A 233 13.53 12.45 4.65
C LEU A 233 13.42 11.84 6.04
N LEU A 234 13.94 10.64 6.22
CA LEU A 234 14.17 10.04 7.53
C LEU A 234 15.63 10.31 7.91
N THR A 235 15.84 11.18 8.89
CA THR A 235 17.17 11.47 9.44
C THR A 235 17.36 10.78 10.77
N ALA A 236 18.61 10.71 11.23
CA ALA A 236 18.95 10.16 12.52
C ALA A 236 18.24 10.90 13.66
N ASN A 237 18.26 12.24 13.63
CA ASN A 237 17.58 13.04 14.64
C ASN A 237 16.07 12.91 14.55
N SER A 238 15.48 12.90 13.35
CA SER A 238 14.04 12.77 13.18
C SER A 238 13.54 11.41 13.68
N LEU A 239 14.26 10.32 13.36
CA LEU A 239 13.97 8.98 13.88
C LEU A 239 14.11 8.93 15.40
N GLN A 240 15.21 9.45 15.96
CA GLN A 240 15.44 9.43 17.41
C GLN A 240 14.38 10.22 18.19
N ASN A 241 13.94 11.36 17.68
CA ASN A 241 12.88 12.17 18.28
C ASN A 241 11.53 11.45 18.24
N TYR A 242 11.21 10.83 17.10
CA TYR A 242 10.01 10.02 16.96
C TYR A 242 9.99 8.81 17.91
N LEU A 243 11.09 8.05 17.97
CA LEU A 243 11.20 6.89 18.85
C LEU A 243 11.07 7.27 20.34
N LYS A 244 11.70 8.38 20.77
CA LYS A 244 11.55 8.93 22.13
C LYS A 244 10.11 9.26 22.49
N ALA A 245 9.28 9.64 21.51
CA ALA A 245 7.89 9.98 21.73
C ALA A 245 6.96 8.76 21.66
N GLU A 246 7.07 7.94 20.61
CA GLU A 246 6.11 6.88 20.34
C GLU A 246 6.36 5.60 21.13
N VAL A 247 7.61 5.22 21.43
CA VAL A 247 7.88 3.98 22.20
C VAL A 247 7.23 4.01 23.58
N PRO A 248 7.41 5.07 24.41
CA PRO A 248 6.69 5.17 25.70
C PRO A 248 5.18 5.28 25.56
N ARG A 249 4.67 5.80 24.43
CA ARG A 249 3.23 5.89 24.15
C ARG A 249 2.66 4.52 23.80
N THR A 250 3.37 3.71 23.03
CA THR A 250 2.96 2.35 22.66
C THR A 250 3.06 1.40 23.84
N LEU A 251 4.06 1.55 24.71
CA LEU A 251 4.15 0.82 25.98
C LEU A 251 2.91 1.02 26.85
N ARG A 252 2.50 2.28 27.08
CA ARG A 252 1.29 2.63 27.86
C ARG A 252 -0.01 2.09 27.26
N LYS A 253 -0.04 1.82 25.96
CA LYS A 253 -1.20 1.19 25.28
C LYS A 253 -1.16 -0.33 25.35
N THR A 254 0.04 -0.92 25.38
CA THR A 254 0.26 -2.36 25.31
C THR A 254 0.15 -3.00 26.69
N PHE A 255 0.66 -2.33 27.72
CA PHE A 255 0.75 -2.86 29.08
C PHE A 255 -0.04 -2.01 30.06
N SER A 256 -0.68 -2.67 31.03
CA SER A 256 -1.31 -1.99 32.18
C SER A 256 -0.28 -1.49 33.19
N GLU A 257 0.85 -2.17 33.31
CA GLU A 257 1.96 -1.81 34.18
C GLU A 257 2.84 -0.72 33.55
N PRO A 258 3.44 0.18 34.37
CA PRO A 258 4.25 1.29 33.88
C PRO A 258 5.67 0.84 33.50
N TYR A 259 5.79 -0.01 32.49
CA TYR A 259 7.10 -0.39 31.94
C TYR A 259 7.80 0.82 31.32
N GLN A 260 9.11 0.87 31.50
CA GLN A 260 9.96 1.94 30.98
C GLN A 260 10.90 1.38 29.91
N GLN A 261 10.88 2.03 28.74
CA GLN A 261 11.84 1.83 27.67
C GLN A 261 12.16 3.19 27.07
N THR A 262 13.43 3.57 27.12
CA THR A 262 13.92 4.86 26.66
C THR A 262 14.88 4.62 25.49
N PRO A 263 14.41 4.74 24.24
CA PRO A 263 15.28 4.63 23.08
C PRO A 263 16.35 5.72 23.11
N TRP A 264 17.58 5.36 22.77
CA TRP A 264 18.67 6.31 22.71
C TRP A 264 19.54 6.09 21.47
N MET A 265 20.25 7.14 21.11
CA MET A 265 21.13 7.19 19.96
C MET A 265 22.42 7.88 20.38
N HIS A 266 23.55 7.38 19.88
CA HIS A 266 24.87 7.95 20.11
C HIS A 266 25.77 7.78 18.89
N GLY A 267 26.68 8.73 18.67
CA GLY A 267 27.60 8.74 17.54
C GLY A 267 27.91 10.16 17.08
N VAL A 268 29.03 10.31 16.36
CA VAL A 268 29.48 11.62 15.86
C VAL A 268 29.19 11.71 14.35
N HIS A 269 28.37 12.68 13.94
CA HIS A 269 28.19 13.03 12.53
C HIS A 269 28.13 14.56 12.37
N LYS A 270 28.75 15.08 11.30
CA LYS A 270 28.86 16.54 11.07
C LYS A 270 27.58 17.19 10.56
N ASP A 271 26.76 16.44 9.83
CA ASP A 271 25.46 16.87 9.29
C ASP A 271 24.34 15.98 9.88
N ASP A 272 23.06 16.27 9.65
CA ASP A 272 22.00 15.34 10.06
C ASP A 272 22.06 14.09 9.16
N PHE A 273 22.38 12.93 9.73
CA PHE A 273 22.61 11.68 8.99
C PHE A 273 21.30 11.21 8.35
N VAL A 274 21.23 11.20 7.02
CA VAL A 274 20.04 10.73 6.30
C VAL A 274 20.05 9.21 6.23
N LEU A 275 19.11 8.57 6.91
CA LEU A 275 18.91 7.13 6.91
C LEU A 275 18.20 6.68 5.63
N ALA A 276 17.18 7.43 5.20
CA ALA A 276 16.36 7.13 4.03
C ALA A 276 15.76 8.38 3.38
N ASP A 277 15.60 8.33 2.05
CA ASP A 277 14.85 9.32 1.27
C ASP A 277 13.52 8.68 0.84
N LEU A 278 12.44 9.05 1.52
CA LEU A 278 11.11 8.45 1.31
C LEU A 278 10.25 9.25 0.34
N ARG A 279 10.76 10.36 -0.20
CA ARG A 279 10.02 11.20 -1.15
C ARG A 279 9.52 10.39 -2.36
N PRO A 280 10.28 9.47 -2.98
CA PRO A 280 9.78 8.66 -4.09
C PRO A 280 8.58 7.79 -3.70
N ILE A 281 8.66 7.08 -2.56
CA ILE A 281 7.58 6.20 -2.06
C ILE A 281 6.34 7.03 -1.73
N LEU A 282 6.51 8.16 -1.04
CA LEU A 282 5.41 9.06 -0.68
C LEU A 282 4.75 9.69 -1.91
N GLN A 283 5.53 9.99 -2.95
CA GLN A 283 5.02 10.51 -4.22
C GLN A 283 4.22 9.44 -4.97
N GLU A 284 4.74 8.22 -5.10
CA GLU A 284 4.02 7.10 -5.72
C GLU A 284 2.68 6.82 -5.03
N ARG A 285 2.65 6.83 -3.70
CA ARG A 285 1.40 6.69 -2.92
C ARG A 285 0.41 7.80 -3.20
N ARG A 286 0.89 9.05 -3.30
CA ARG A 286 0.04 10.21 -3.63
C ARG A 286 -0.53 10.09 -5.04
N ASP A 287 0.28 9.67 -5.99
CA ASP A 287 -0.12 9.50 -7.39
C ASP A 287 -1.17 8.40 -7.51
N LYS A 288 -0.97 7.26 -6.82
CA LYS A 288 -1.94 6.17 -6.74
C LYS A 288 -3.27 6.63 -6.13
N ALA A 289 -3.23 7.31 -4.98
CA ALA A 289 -4.44 7.82 -4.33
C ALA A 289 -5.20 8.84 -5.21
N SER A 290 -4.48 9.69 -5.95
CA SER A 290 -5.09 10.60 -6.91
C SER A 290 -5.70 9.87 -8.11
N ASN A 291 -5.10 8.78 -8.56
CA ASN A 291 -5.63 7.97 -9.65
C ASN A 291 -6.92 7.25 -9.22
N ASP A 292 -6.93 6.67 -8.03
CA ASP A 292 -8.10 6.01 -7.44
C ASP A 292 -9.31 6.96 -7.33
N ILE A 293 -9.09 8.23 -6.94
CA ILE A 293 -10.14 9.27 -6.91
C ILE A 293 -10.67 9.60 -8.31
N ASN A 294 -9.81 9.65 -9.33
CA ASN A 294 -10.24 9.92 -10.71
C ASN A 294 -11.05 8.76 -11.31
N TYR A 295 -10.73 7.51 -10.98
CA TYR A 295 -11.53 6.35 -11.39
C TYR A 295 -12.91 6.38 -10.74
N MET A 296 -12.99 6.67 -9.45
CA MET A 296 -14.27 6.69 -8.73
C MET A 296 -15.26 7.73 -9.28
N ARG A 297 -14.78 8.85 -9.81
CA ARG A 297 -15.66 9.86 -10.47
C ARG A 297 -16.28 9.37 -11.78
N ARG A 298 -15.70 8.34 -12.38
CA ARG A 298 -16.12 7.76 -13.66
C ARG A 298 -16.91 6.46 -13.48
N LEU A 299 -17.15 6.07 -12.23
CA LEU A 299 -18.03 4.97 -11.91
C LEU A 299 -19.50 5.39 -12.01
N GLY A 300 -20.34 4.44 -12.38
CA GLY A 300 -21.79 4.50 -12.25
C GLY A 300 -22.30 3.20 -11.66
N PHE A 301 -23.37 3.28 -10.87
CA PHE A 301 -24.12 2.12 -10.42
C PHE A 301 -25.34 1.96 -11.32
N THR A 302 -25.59 0.74 -11.82
CA THR A 302 -26.67 0.48 -12.76
C THR A 302 -27.44 -0.78 -12.35
N ALA A 303 -28.75 -0.77 -12.59
CA ALA A 303 -29.63 -1.93 -12.55
C ALA A 303 -30.59 -1.89 -13.73
N LYS A 304 -30.82 -3.06 -14.35
CA LYS A 304 -31.82 -3.26 -15.41
C LYS A 304 -32.84 -4.29 -14.94
N VAL A 305 -34.11 -3.95 -15.01
CA VAL A 305 -35.21 -4.83 -14.56
C VAL A 305 -36.27 -4.91 -15.64
N ASP A 306 -36.47 -6.11 -16.15
CA ASP A 306 -37.52 -6.40 -17.13
C ASP A 306 -38.88 -6.48 -16.43
N GLN A 307 -39.89 -5.88 -17.06
CA GLN A 307 -41.28 -5.90 -16.60
C GLN A 307 -42.21 -6.05 -17.80
N ARG A 308 -43.36 -6.71 -17.60
CA ARG A 308 -44.39 -6.78 -18.64
C ARG A 308 -44.98 -5.40 -18.93
N LEU A 309 -45.02 -5.02 -20.21
CA LEU A 309 -45.62 -3.75 -20.66
C LEU A 309 -47.06 -3.58 -20.16
N THR A 310 -47.82 -4.67 -20.13
CA THR A 310 -49.23 -4.70 -19.71
C THR A 310 -49.44 -4.49 -18.20
N SER A 311 -48.35 -4.56 -17.42
CA SER A 311 -48.38 -4.34 -15.97
C SER A 311 -48.11 -2.88 -15.57
N LEU A 312 -47.73 -2.03 -16.52
CA LEU A 312 -47.54 -0.61 -16.27
C LEU A 312 -48.85 0.05 -15.83
N SER A 313 -48.75 0.96 -14.87
CA SER A 313 -49.89 1.63 -14.24
C SER A 313 -50.82 2.36 -15.22
N GLY A 314 -50.27 2.93 -16.30
CA GLY A 314 -51.03 3.61 -17.35
C GLY A 314 -51.61 2.69 -18.44
N TRP A 315 -51.33 1.38 -18.39
CA TRP A 315 -51.86 0.43 -19.36
C TRP A 315 -53.39 0.32 -19.29
N ARG A 316 -54.05 0.30 -20.46
CA ARG A 316 -55.50 0.16 -20.58
C ARG A 316 -55.84 -1.09 -21.37
N LYS A 317 -56.92 -1.77 -20.98
CA LYS A 317 -57.42 -2.98 -21.68
C LYS A 317 -57.69 -2.80 -23.17
N THR A 318 -57.87 -1.56 -23.63
CA THR A 318 -58.08 -1.20 -25.04
C THR A 318 -56.78 -1.06 -25.84
N TYR A 319 -55.64 -0.93 -25.18
CA TYR A 319 -54.35 -0.84 -25.85
C TYR A 319 -53.91 -2.20 -26.39
N ARG A 320 -53.07 -2.16 -27.41
CA ARG A 320 -52.44 -3.33 -28.03
C ARG A 320 -50.95 -3.26 -27.82
N ILE A 321 -50.33 -4.43 -27.71
CA ILE A 321 -48.88 -4.54 -27.65
C ILE A 321 -48.31 -4.00 -28.98
N PRO A 322 -47.27 -3.16 -28.94
CA PRO A 322 -46.58 -2.71 -30.14
C PRO A 322 -46.11 -3.87 -31.01
N ASP A 323 -46.17 -3.70 -32.33
CA ASP A 323 -45.66 -4.66 -33.32
C ASP A 323 -44.25 -4.31 -33.82
N ARG A 324 -43.71 -3.17 -33.39
CA ARG A 324 -42.37 -2.67 -33.71
C ARG A 324 -41.84 -1.69 -32.67
N TYR A 325 -40.52 -1.63 -32.55
CA TYR A 325 -39.81 -0.60 -31.82
C TYR A 325 -39.65 0.66 -32.68
N THR A 326 -40.24 1.78 -32.26
CA THR A 326 -40.13 3.10 -32.89
C THR A 326 -40.23 4.21 -31.83
N ASP A 327 -39.81 5.44 -32.14
CA ASP A 327 -39.95 6.58 -31.23
C ASP A 327 -41.39 6.78 -30.74
N SER A 328 -42.39 6.48 -31.59
CA SER A 328 -43.80 6.56 -31.20
C SER A 328 -44.21 5.47 -30.21
N THR A 329 -43.70 4.24 -30.36
CA THR A 329 -44.03 3.15 -29.44
C THR A 329 -43.28 3.32 -28.12
N GLN A 330 -42.05 3.85 -28.16
CA GLN A 330 -41.30 4.30 -26.98
C GLN A 330 -42.02 5.43 -26.23
N SER A 331 -42.54 6.44 -26.95
CA SER A 331 -43.35 7.52 -26.34
C SER A 331 -44.63 6.98 -25.70
N PHE A 332 -45.25 5.97 -26.31
CA PHE A 332 -46.42 5.30 -25.74
C PHE A 332 -46.07 4.59 -24.43
N VAL A 333 -44.96 3.84 -24.37
CA VAL A 333 -44.47 3.21 -23.14
C VAL A 333 -44.20 4.24 -22.05
N SER A 334 -43.51 5.32 -22.41
CA SER A 334 -43.20 6.44 -21.50
C SER A 334 -44.47 7.02 -20.87
N ASN A 335 -45.52 7.22 -21.67
CA ASN A 335 -46.82 7.68 -21.18
C ASN A 335 -47.48 6.66 -20.23
N CYS A 336 -47.34 5.36 -20.50
CA CYS A 336 -47.90 4.32 -19.63
C CYS A 336 -47.18 4.24 -18.27
N ALA A 337 -45.89 4.60 -18.22
CA ALA A 337 -45.07 4.54 -17.01
C ALA A 337 -45.02 5.84 -16.20
N SER A 338 -45.65 6.93 -16.67
CA SER A 338 -45.49 8.27 -16.10
C SER A 338 -45.76 8.34 -14.59
N ASP A 339 -46.78 7.65 -14.09
CA ASP A 339 -47.12 7.66 -12.66
C ASP A 339 -46.11 6.86 -11.82
N GLU A 340 -45.57 5.77 -12.37
CA GLU A 340 -44.55 4.94 -11.72
C GLU A 340 -43.20 5.65 -11.67
N LEU A 341 -42.79 6.29 -12.77
CA LEU A 341 -41.59 7.14 -12.82
C LEU A 341 -41.65 8.23 -11.75
N LYS A 342 -42.81 8.91 -11.63
CA LYS A 342 -42.99 9.94 -10.62
C LYS A 342 -42.89 9.40 -9.18
N LYS A 343 -43.53 8.25 -8.90
CA LYS A 343 -43.47 7.62 -7.58
C LYS A 343 -42.06 7.18 -7.20
N ASP A 344 -41.32 6.64 -8.16
CA ASP A 344 -39.92 6.24 -7.97
C ASP A 344 -39.06 7.46 -7.59
N LEU A 345 -39.15 8.55 -8.37
CA LEU A 345 -38.45 9.80 -8.07
C LEU A 345 -38.84 10.38 -6.70
N ASP A 346 -40.13 10.44 -6.37
CA ASP A 346 -40.59 10.97 -5.09
C ASP A 346 -40.05 10.13 -3.90
N SER A 347 -40.01 8.80 -4.07
CA SER A 347 -39.47 7.87 -3.06
C SER A 347 -37.96 8.06 -2.87
N VAL A 348 -37.19 8.10 -3.96
CA VAL A 348 -35.74 8.28 -3.91
C VAL A 348 -35.38 9.68 -3.40
N PHE A 349 -36.14 10.71 -3.77
CA PHE A 349 -35.96 12.07 -3.29
C PHE A 349 -36.06 12.15 -1.76
N GLU A 350 -37.13 11.61 -1.15
CA GLU A 350 -37.28 11.65 0.30
C GLU A 350 -36.24 10.78 1.02
N ALA A 351 -35.85 9.64 0.44
CA ALA A 351 -34.78 8.81 0.97
C ALA A 351 -33.43 9.55 0.97
N LEU A 352 -33.04 10.17 -0.15
CA LEU A 352 -31.82 10.97 -0.27
C LEU A 352 -31.82 12.15 0.71
N LYS A 353 -32.92 12.91 0.75
CA LYS A 353 -33.09 14.05 1.64
C LYS A 353 -32.92 13.67 3.11
N LYS A 354 -33.48 12.53 3.52
CA LYS A 354 -33.37 12.03 4.89
C LYS A 354 -31.95 11.54 5.20
N ALA A 355 -31.40 10.65 4.37
CA ALA A 355 -30.13 9.99 4.63
C ALA A 355 -28.94 10.98 4.61
N PHE A 356 -28.89 11.86 3.61
CA PHE A 356 -27.83 12.86 3.45
C PHE A 356 -28.12 14.20 4.15
N LYS A 357 -29.32 14.36 4.74
CA LYS A 357 -29.79 15.60 5.36
C LYS A 357 -29.76 16.79 4.39
N PHE A 358 -30.05 16.54 3.12
CA PHE A 358 -30.08 17.58 2.10
C PHE A 358 -31.17 18.62 2.37
N GLY A 359 -30.85 19.88 2.11
CA GLY A 359 -31.81 20.97 2.06
C GLY A 359 -32.57 21.00 0.74
N ARG A 360 -33.67 21.77 0.70
CA ARG A 360 -34.52 21.94 -0.50
C ARG A 360 -33.78 22.48 -1.74
N ARG A 361 -32.61 23.10 -1.59
CA ARG A 361 -31.80 23.63 -2.70
C ARG A 361 -30.75 22.64 -3.22
N ASP A 362 -30.50 21.57 -2.48
CA ASP A 362 -29.46 20.60 -2.82
C ASP A 362 -29.98 19.53 -3.78
N LEU A 363 -31.31 19.38 -3.89
CA LEU A 363 -31.95 18.39 -4.74
C LEU A 363 -32.75 19.08 -5.85
N VAL A 364 -32.44 18.74 -7.10
CA VAL A 364 -33.20 19.19 -8.27
C VAL A 364 -33.78 17.96 -8.97
N VAL A 365 -35.12 17.86 -8.96
CA VAL A 365 -35.85 16.75 -9.58
C VAL A 365 -36.36 17.19 -10.95
N SER A 366 -36.06 16.42 -12.00
CA SER A 366 -36.66 16.65 -13.32
C SER A 366 -38.09 16.12 -13.34
N GLN A 367 -38.97 16.76 -14.13
CA GLN A 367 -40.23 16.11 -14.47
C GLN A 367 -39.92 14.93 -15.40
N PRO A 368 -40.62 13.78 -15.27
CA PRO A 368 -40.46 12.69 -16.22
C PRO A 368 -40.82 13.15 -17.64
N GLU A 369 -39.83 13.25 -18.51
CA GLU A 369 -39.98 13.57 -19.93
C GLU A 369 -39.37 12.42 -20.74
N ASP A 370 -40.08 11.99 -21.80
CA ASP A 370 -39.65 10.90 -22.70
C ASP A 370 -39.18 9.63 -21.96
N GLY A 371 -39.91 9.26 -20.91
CA GLY A 371 -39.65 8.03 -20.14
C GLY A 371 -38.46 8.12 -19.18
N THR A 372 -37.92 9.32 -18.95
CA THR A 372 -36.74 9.54 -18.11
C THR A 372 -37.02 10.52 -16.99
N GLY A 373 -36.62 10.16 -15.78
CA GLY A 373 -36.64 10.99 -14.58
C GLY A 373 -35.27 11.06 -13.93
N SER A 374 -34.93 12.19 -13.31
CA SER A 374 -33.63 12.35 -12.64
C SER A 374 -33.71 13.21 -11.37
N ILE A 375 -32.77 12.97 -10.46
CA ILE A 375 -32.52 13.76 -9.27
C ILE A 375 -31.04 14.14 -9.27
N ILE A 376 -30.75 15.42 -9.46
CA ILE A 376 -29.41 15.99 -9.37
C ILE A 376 -29.14 16.34 -7.91
N THR A 377 -28.00 15.86 -7.39
CA THR A 377 -27.52 16.17 -6.04
C THR A 377 -26.14 16.85 -6.11
N PRO A 378 -25.59 17.39 -5.00
CA PRO A 378 -24.24 17.97 -5.01
C PRO A 378 -23.12 16.92 -5.20
N TYR A 379 -23.43 15.64 -5.04
CA TYR A 379 -22.44 14.56 -4.96
C TYR A 379 -22.48 13.60 -6.14
N PHE A 380 -23.66 13.34 -6.69
CA PHE A 380 -23.93 12.42 -7.80
C PHE A 380 -25.33 12.69 -8.36
N ASN A 381 -25.64 12.10 -9.51
CA ASN A 381 -26.99 12.13 -10.07
C ASN A 381 -27.63 10.76 -9.94
N TYR A 382 -28.91 10.73 -9.60
CA TYR A 382 -29.75 9.55 -9.75
C TYR A 382 -30.64 9.71 -10.98
N SER A 383 -30.81 8.66 -11.77
CA SER A 383 -31.82 8.64 -12.83
C SER A 383 -32.55 7.32 -12.92
N VAL A 384 -33.77 7.39 -13.42
CA VAL A 384 -34.60 6.24 -13.76
C VAL A 384 -35.15 6.45 -15.17
N HIS A 385 -34.96 5.45 -16.01
CA HIS A 385 -35.40 5.43 -17.39
C HIS A 385 -36.22 4.17 -17.66
N ILE A 386 -37.19 4.27 -18.56
CA ILE A 386 -37.92 3.12 -19.07
C ILE A 386 -37.88 3.08 -20.59
N GLU A 387 -37.54 1.92 -21.15
CA GLU A 387 -37.55 1.67 -22.58
C GLU A 387 -38.36 0.43 -22.95
N LEU A 388 -38.96 0.42 -24.14
CA LEU A 388 -39.53 -0.77 -24.74
C LEU A 388 -38.40 -1.76 -25.05
N ASN A 389 -38.52 -3.02 -24.66
CA ASN A 389 -37.51 -4.00 -24.99
C ASN A 389 -37.58 -4.31 -26.51
N ALA A 390 -36.49 -4.03 -27.24
CA ALA A 390 -36.45 -4.24 -28.68
C ALA A 390 -36.43 -5.74 -29.07
N ASP A 391 -35.96 -6.61 -28.16
CA ASP A 391 -35.89 -8.05 -28.36
C ASP A 391 -37.21 -8.75 -27.97
N ASP A 392 -37.97 -8.18 -27.04
CA ASP A 392 -39.31 -8.64 -26.64
C ASP A 392 -40.27 -7.47 -26.42
N LEU A 393 -41.10 -7.17 -27.42
CA LEU A 393 -42.04 -6.04 -27.39
C LEU A 393 -43.18 -6.20 -26.36
N GLU A 394 -43.31 -7.37 -25.70
CA GLU A 394 -44.23 -7.55 -24.58
C GLU A 394 -43.66 -7.03 -23.25
N GLU A 395 -42.38 -6.66 -23.25
CA GLU A 395 -41.61 -6.25 -22.08
C GLU A 395 -41.06 -4.83 -22.21
N VAL A 396 -40.81 -4.22 -21.05
CA VAL A 396 -40.16 -2.93 -20.88
C VAL A 396 -39.01 -3.11 -19.91
N ILE A 397 -37.95 -2.35 -20.11
CA ILE A 397 -36.74 -2.40 -19.29
C ILE A 397 -36.71 -1.13 -18.44
N TRP A 398 -36.70 -1.31 -17.12
CA TRP A 398 -36.42 -0.23 -16.19
C TRP A 398 -34.92 -0.15 -15.93
N ILE A 399 -34.34 1.00 -16.19
CA ILE A 399 -32.93 1.27 -15.97
C ILE A 399 -32.81 2.30 -14.86
N ARG A 400 -32.16 1.94 -13.76
CA ARG A 400 -31.81 2.88 -12.68
C ARG A 400 -30.32 3.11 -12.70
N THR A 401 -29.90 4.36 -12.60
CA THR A 401 -28.48 4.72 -12.52
C THR A 401 -28.18 5.67 -11.37
N VAL A 402 -27.00 5.51 -10.79
CA VAL A 402 -26.29 6.59 -10.09
C VAL A 402 -25.01 6.86 -10.85
N ASP A 403 -24.83 8.07 -11.35
CA ASP A 403 -23.66 8.47 -12.13
C ASP A 403 -23.22 9.90 -11.78
N SER A 404 -22.37 10.49 -12.63
CA SER A 404 -21.93 11.89 -12.50
C SER A 404 -21.35 12.18 -11.11
N ILE A 405 -20.52 11.26 -10.60
CA ILE A 405 -20.03 11.28 -9.23
C ILE A 405 -19.01 12.41 -9.07
N VAL A 406 -19.42 13.49 -8.39
CA VAL A 406 -18.60 14.66 -8.09
C VAL A 406 -17.77 14.44 -6.83
N ALA A 407 -18.36 13.78 -5.83
CA ALA A 407 -17.79 13.53 -4.50
C ALA A 407 -17.68 12.01 -4.22
N PRO A 408 -16.63 11.32 -4.72
CA PRO A 408 -16.40 9.88 -4.56
C PRO A 408 -16.48 9.33 -3.14
N GLU A 409 -16.09 10.12 -2.15
CA GLU A 409 -16.15 9.71 -0.76
C GLU A 409 -17.60 9.48 -0.29
N GLN A 410 -18.58 10.12 -0.93
CA GLN A 410 -19.98 10.06 -0.55
C GLN A 410 -20.64 8.73 -0.93
N ILE A 411 -20.21 8.09 -2.03
CA ILE A 411 -20.76 6.79 -2.47
C ILE A 411 -20.32 5.60 -1.60
N SER A 412 -19.39 5.83 -0.67
CA SER A 412 -18.93 4.84 0.31
C SER A 412 -19.48 5.09 1.72
N THR A 413 -20.41 6.04 1.88
CA THR A 413 -20.97 6.39 3.19
C THR A 413 -22.17 5.53 3.57
N ALA A 414 -22.44 5.43 4.88
CA ALA A 414 -23.65 4.77 5.38
C ALA A 414 -24.95 5.42 4.86
N ALA A 415 -24.94 6.72 4.58
CA ALA A 415 -26.08 7.43 3.99
C ALA A 415 -26.39 6.95 2.57
N PHE A 416 -25.34 6.72 1.75
CA PHE A 416 -25.50 6.14 0.42
C PHE A 416 -26.08 4.73 0.49
N SER A 417 -25.52 3.89 1.36
CA SER A 417 -25.98 2.52 1.58
C SER A 417 -27.43 2.45 2.10
N GLU A 418 -27.87 3.38 2.97
CA GLU A 418 -29.27 3.44 3.44
C GLU A 418 -30.26 3.60 2.27
N VAL A 419 -29.87 4.30 1.20
CA VAL A 419 -30.75 4.59 0.05
C VAL A 419 -30.67 3.50 -1.02
N PHE A 420 -29.47 2.95 -1.29
CA PHE A 420 -29.22 2.18 -2.51
C PHE A 420 -28.78 0.72 -2.31
N ASP A 421 -28.59 0.26 -1.07
CA ASP A 421 -28.26 -1.16 -0.85
C ASP A 421 -29.36 -2.08 -1.37
N GLY A 422 -28.99 -3.02 -2.24
CA GLY A 422 -29.92 -3.95 -2.87
C GLY A 422 -30.69 -3.39 -4.08
N VAL A 423 -30.36 -2.17 -4.53
CA VAL A 423 -30.94 -1.58 -5.75
C VAL A 423 -30.14 -1.97 -6.99
N PHE A 424 -28.81 -1.90 -6.89
CA PHE A 424 -27.91 -2.09 -8.04
C PHE A 424 -27.25 -3.47 -8.05
N ASP A 425 -27.03 -4.00 -9.26
CA ASP A 425 -26.28 -5.25 -9.50
C ASP A 425 -25.00 -5.02 -10.31
N THR A 426 -24.85 -3.85 -10.94
CA THR A 426 -23.78 -3.56 -11.88
C THR A 426 -23.04 -2.29 -11.48
N LEU A 427 -21.71 -2.34 -11.57
CA LEU A 427 -20.85 -1.16 -11.50
C LEU A 427 -20.18 -0.94 -12.87
N GLU A 428 -20.23 0.30 -13.34
CA GLU A 428 -19.86 0.67 -14.70
C GLU A 428 -18.78 1.74 -14.68
N LEU A 429 -17.65 1.50 -15.32
CA LEU A 429 -16.60 2.49 -15.53
C LEU A 429 -16.73 3.09 -16.93
N SER A 430 -17.03 4.38 -17.01
CA SER A 430 -17.01 5.13 -18.27
C SER A 430 -15.56 5.31 -18.73
N LEU A 431 -15.22 4.85 -19.94
CA LEU A 431 -13.88 4.95 -20.53
C LEU A 431 -13.67 6.35 -21.16
N PRO A 432 -12.46 6.92 -21.08
CA PRO A 432 -12.24 8.30 -21.52
C PRO A 432 -12.11 8.39 -23.06
N THR A 433 -11.74 7.27 -23.67
CA THR A 433 -11.56 7.07 -25.09
C THR A 433 -12.28 5.79 -25.45
N LYS A 434 -12.96 5.77 -26.60
CA LYS A 434 -13.62 4.55 -27.07
C LYS A 434 -12.58 3.49 -27.43
N VAL A 435 -12.80 2.27 -26.98
CA VAL A 435 -12.00 1.08 -27.33
C VAL A 435 -12.65 0.44 -28.55
N GLN A 436 -11.84 0.13 -29.57
CA GLN A 436 -12.28 -0.75 -30.65
C GLN A 436 -12.22 -2.18 -30.14
N ILE A 437 -13.36 -2.87 -30.10
CA ILE A 437 -13.47 -4.19 -29.47
C ILE A 437 -12.67 -5.23 -30.26
N GLU A 438 -12.68 -5.16 -31.59
CA GLU A 438 -11.84 -5.99 -32.46
C GLU A 438 -10.35 -5.87 -32.08
N ASP A 439 -9.82 -4.64 -32.01
CA ASP A 439 -8.42 -4.39 -31.63
C ASP A 439 -8.10 -4.91 -30.22
N PHE A 440 -9.04 -4.81 -29.29
CA PHE A 440 -8.88 -5.34 -27.94
C PHE A 440 -8.80 -6.87 -27.94
N ILE A 441 -9.72 -7.55 -28.62
CA ILE A 441 -9.75 -9.02 -28.73
C ILE A 441 -8.43 -9.51 -29.34
N ASP A 442 -8.04 -8.96 -30.50
CA ASP A 442 -6.82 -9.33 -31.21
C ASP A 442 -5.57 -9.16 -30.32
N ALA A 443 -5.48 -8.07 -29.56
CA ALA A 443 -4.36 -7.80 -28.69
C ALA A 443 -4.27 -8.77 -27.50
N VAL A 444 -5.41 -9.13 -26.89
CA VAL A 444 -5.46 -10.09 -25.78
C VAL A 444 -5.12 -11.50 -26.25
N GLU A 445 -5.68 -11.94 -27.37
CA GLU A 445 -5.40 -13.26 -27.94
C GLU A 445 -3.93 -13.39 -28.38
N ALA A 446 -3.36 -12.33 -28.96
CA ALA A 446 -1.95 -12.28 -29.32
C ALA A 446 -1.02 -12.34 -28.09
N ALA A 447 -1.43 -11.75 -26.96
CA ALA A 447 -0.67 -11.76 -25.71
C ALA A 447 -0.65 -13.14 -25.02
N ARG A 448 -1.55 -14.06 -25.38
CA ARG A 448 -1.64 -15.44 -24.84
C ARG A 448 -1.66 -15.49 -23.30
N ILE A 449 -2.46 -14.61 -22.69
CA ILE A 449 -2.62 -14.54 -21.23
C ILE A 449 -3.37 -15.79 -20.76
N THR A 450 -2.74 -16.61 -19.89
CA THR A 450 -3.28 -17.93 -19.52
C THR A 450 -4.47 -17.88 -18.58
N ASP A 451 -4.60 -16.81 -17.79
CA ASP A 451 -5.62 -16.67 -16.74
C ASP A 451 -6.84 -15.85 -17.19
N VAL A 452 -6.93 -15.56 -18.50
CA VAL A 452 -8.00 -14.76 -19.11
C VAL A 452 -8.62 -15.52 -20.26
N SER A 453 -9.96 -15.62 -20.27
CA SER A 453 -10.74 -16.09 -21.42
C SER A 453 -11.73 -15.02 -21.87
N LEU A 454 -11.97 -14.98 -23.19
CA LEU A 454 -12.86 -14.01 -23.82
C LEU A 454 -14.09 -14.72 -24.42
N ASP A 455 -15.24 -14.07 -24.34
CA ASP A 455 -16.48 -14.45 -25.03
C ASP A 455 -17.07 -13.19 -25.69
N TYR A 456 -17.30 -13.22 -26.99
CA TYR A 456 -17.69 -12.03 -27.76
C TYR A 456 -18.65 -12.41 -28.89
N ASP A 457 -19.46 -11.44 -29.31
CA ASP A 457 -20.36 -11.63 -30.44
C ASP A 457 -19.62 -11.52 -31.78
N ARG A 458 -20.26 -12.02 -32.84
CA ARG A 458 -19.66 -12.07 -34.18
C ARG A 458 -19.25 -10.69 -34.71
N ASP A 459 -20.01 -9.66 -34.36
CA ASP A 459 -19.82 -8.30 -34.88
C ASP A 459 -18.95 -7.46 -33.93
N ALA A 460 -18.33 -8.10 -32.92
CA ALA A 460 -17.47 -7.47 -31.92
C ALA A 460 -18.10 -6.19 -31.31
N THR A 461 -19.39 -6.27 -30.99
CA THR A 461 -20.10 -5.16 -30.32
C THR A 461 -19.77 -5.12 -28.83
N TYR A 462 -19.41 -6.26 -28.24
CA TYR A 462 -18.92 -6.36 -26.86
C TYR A 462 -17.92 -7.51 -26.69
N CYS A 463 -17.21 -7.52 -25.56
CA CYS A 463 -16.40 -8.64 -25.12
C CYS A 463 -16.59 -8.91 -23.63
N ASP A 464 -17.08 -10.09 -23.28
CA ASP A 464 -17.10 -10.64 -21.94
C ASP A 464 -15.72 -11.19 -21.58
N ILE A 465 -15.18 -10.73 -20.44
CA ILE A 465 -13.83 -11.06 -19.99
C ILE A 465 -13.95 -11.91 -18.72
N GLN A 466 -13.43 -13.12 -18.76
CA GLN A 466 -13.36 -14.00 -17.60
C GLN A 466 -11.92 -13.98 -17.06
N ILE A 467 -11.76 -13.60 -15.80
CA ILE A 467 -10.45 -13.55 -15.13
C ILE A 467 -10.53 -14.39 -13.85
N ALA A 468 -9.57 -15.28 -13.64
CA ALA A 468 -9.51 -16.09 -12.43
C ALA A 468 -9.48 -15.19 -11.17
N GLY A 469 -10.45 -15.41 -10.26
CA GLY A 469 -10.58 -14.64 -9.01
C GLY A 469 -11.47 -13.38 -9.10
N ALA A 470 -11.97 -13.02 -10.28
CA ALA A 470 -12.96 -11.96 -10.41
C ALA A 470 -14.32 -12.40 -9.83
N SER A 471 -15.02 -11.48 -9.16
CA SER A 471 -16.36 -11.71 -8.61
C SER A 471 -17.38 -10.93 -9.42
N GLY A 472 -18.07 -11.61 -10.34
CA GLY A 472 -19.04 -11.00 -11.26
C GLY A 472 -18.67 -11.23 -12.73
N LYS A 473 -19.57 -10.82 -13.63
CA LYS A 473 -19.37 -10.87 -15.07
C LYS A 473 -18.81 -9.54 -15.54
N LEU A 474 -17.59 -9.56 -16.06
CA LEU A 474 -16.93 -8.38 -16.61
C LEU A 474 -17.23 -8.29 -18.12
N ARG A 475 -17.71 -7.15 -18.58
CA ARG A 475 -18.01 -6.87 -19.99
C ARG A 475 -17.39 -5.56 -20.41
N LEU A 476 -16.68 -5.58 -21.54
CA LEU A 476 -16.17 -4.43 -22.24
C LEU A 476 -17.07 -4.10 -23.43
N SER A 477 -17.44 -2.83 -23.54
CA SER A 477 -18.10 -2.22 -24.70
C SER A 477 -17.33 -0.96 -25.09
N PRO A 478 -17.54 -0.39 -26.29
CA PRO A 478 -16.65 0.65 -26.81
C PRO A 478 -16.40 1.83 -25.87
N GLY A 479 -17.39 2.27 -25.09
CA GLY A 479 -17.23 3.40 -24.15
C GLY A 479 -17.15 3.01 -22.67
N GLN A 480 -17.18 1.72 -22.33
CA GLN A 480 -17.58 1.32 -20.99
C GLN A 480 -17.04 -0.06 -20.59
N LEU A 481 -16.66 -0.19 -19.32
CA LEU A 481 -16.35 -1.47 -18.68
C LEU A 481 -17.35 -1.70 -17.54
N SER A 482 -18.16 -2.75 -17.62
CA SER A 482 -19.17 -3.09 -16.61
C SER A 482 -18.81 -4.38 -15.87
N LEU A 483 -18.98 -4.38 -14.54
CA LEU A 483 -18.94 -5.58 -13.72
C LEU A 483 -20.32 -5.81 -13.10
N SER A 484 -20.99 -6.89 -13.50
CA SER A 484 -22.33 -7.24 -13.03
C SER A 484 -22.35 -8.48 -12.12
N HIS A 485 -23.22 -8.45 -11.12
CA HIS A 485 -23.55 -9.60 -10.28
C HIS A 485 -24.90 -10.20 -10.69
N SER A 486 -25.15 -11.45 -10.33
CA SER A 486 -26.39 -12.15 -10.69
C SER A 486 -27.64 -11.62 -9.98
N VAL A 487 -27.45 -10.84 -8.90
CA VAL A 487 -28.53 -10.23 -8.12
C VAL A 487 -28.09 -8.87 -7.59
N PRO A 488 -29.02 -7.93 -7.38
CA PRO A 488 -28.74 -6.69 -6.69
C PRO A 488 -28.10 -6.94 -5.32
N THR A 489 -27.11 -6.14 -4.97
CA THR A 489 -26.31 -6.36 -3.76
C THR A 489 -25.95 -5.07 -3.04
N LYS A 490 -25.17 -5.17 -1.97
CA LYS A 490 -24.70 -4.00 -1.22
C LYS A 490 -23.77 -3.17 -2.09
N THR A 491 -23.96 -1.86 -2.03
CA THR A 491 -23.15 -0.88 -2.78
C THR A 491 -21.65 -1.03 -2.51
N ALA A 492 -21.27 -1.22 -1.24
CA ALA A 492 -19.89 -1.48 -0.84
C ALA A 492 -19.30 -2.76 -1.48
N LYS A 493 -20.11 -3.82 -1.63
CA LYS A 493 -19.68 -5.06 -2.26
C LYS A 493 -19.45 -4.88 -3.77
N LEU A 494 -20.28 -4.08 -4.45
CA LEU A 494 -20.05 -3.75 -5.86
C LEU A 494 -18.72 -3.02 -6.06
N ILE A 495 -18.43 -2.02 -5.22
CA ILE A 495 -17.16 -1.29 -5.24
C ILE A 495 -15.99 -2.24 -4.96
N GLU A 496 -16.08 -3.08 -3.92
CA GLU A 496 -15.04 -4.04 -3.56
C GLU A 496 -14.76 -5.05 -4.69
N SER A 497 -15.80 -5.65 -5.26
CA SER A 497 -15.69 -6.56 -6.41
C SER A 497 -15.04 -5.88 -7.61
N PHE A 498 -15.41 -4.63 -7.89
CA PHE A 498 -14.84 -3.86 -9.00
C PHE A 498 -13.37 -3.54 -8.77
N VAL A 499 -13.00 -3.01 -7.59
CA VAL A 499 -11.61 -2.70 -7.25
C VAL A 499 -10.74 -3.97 -7.32
N THR A 500 -11.25 -5.09 -6.80
CA THR A 500 -10.56 -6.39 -6.86
C THR A 500 -10.34 -6.81 -8.31
N THR A 501 -11.39 -6.76 -9.13
CA THR A 501 -11.32 -7.13 -10.55
C THR A 501 -10.40 -6.19 -11.33
N TRP A 502 -10.47 -4.89 -11.06
CA TRP A 502 -9.59 -3.89 -11.66
C TRP A 502 -8.13 -4.14 -11.34
N ASN A 503 -7.79 -4.48 -10.09
CA ASN A 503 -6.43 -4.86 -9.72
C ASN A 503 -5.96 -6.13 -10.45
N LEU A 504 -6.85 -7.10 -10.69
CA LEU A 504 -6.52 -8.27 -11.51
C LEU A 504 -6.26 -7.87 -12.97
N ILE A 505 -7.05 -6.96 -13.54
CA ILE A 505 -6.84 -6.42 -14.90
C ILE A 505 -5.47 -5.77 -15.02
N GLN A 506 -5.09 -4.93 -14.05
CA GLN A 506 -3.79 -4.27 -14.01
C GLN A 506 -2.65 -5.29 -13.87
N LYS A 507 -2.81 -6.28 -12.99
CA LYS A 507 -1.81 -7.35 -12.78
C LYS A 507 -1.56 -8.17 -14.05
N GLN A 508 -2.61 -8.47 -14.80
CA GLN A 508 -2.52 -9.24 -16.05
C GLN A 508 -2.10 -8.38 -17.25
N SER A 509 -1.89 -7.06 -17.07
CA SER A 509 -1.47 -6.14 -18.14
C SER A 509 -2.40 -6.18 -19.36
N LEU A 510 -3.72 -6.26 -19.13
CA LEU A 510 -4.70 -6.32 -20.21
C LEU A 510 -4.59 -5.08 -21.12
N PRO A 511 -4.38 -5.26 -22.45
CA PRO A 511 -4.28 -4.17 -23.41
C PRO A 511 -5.45 -3.19 -23.32
N PHE A 512 -5.20 -1.90 -23.60
CA PHE A 512 -6.19 -0.81 -23.61
C PHE A 512 -6.89 -0.48 -22.28
N LEU A 513 -6.80 -1.35 -21.27
CA LEU A 513 -7.35 -1.14 -19.92
C LEU A 513 -6.27 -0.80 -18.88
N THR A 514 -5.00 -0.86 -19.27
CA THR A 514 -3.82 -0.63 -18.42
C THR A 514 -3.04 0.61 -18.85
N ARG A 515 -3.68 1.79 -18.88
CA ARG A 515 -3.02 3.10 -19.01
C ARG A 515 -3.77 4.23 -18.33
#